data_AF-A0A945FJG1-F1
#
_entry.id   AF-A0A945FJG1-F1
#
_cell.length_a   1.000
_cell.length_b   1.000
_cell.length_c   1.000
_cell.angle_alpha   90.00
_cell.angle_beta   90.00
_cell.angle_gamma   90.00
#
_symmetry.space_group_name_H-M   'P 1'
#
loop_
_entity.id
_entity.type
_entity.pdbx_description
1 polymer ?
#
loop_
_entity_poly.entity_id
_entity_poly.type
_entity_poly.pdbx_seq_one_letter_code
_entity_poly.pdbx_strand_id
1 'polypeptide(L)'
;MTKHQLMGHWPLQENASDVAGKHHGVAHQVTFVDGPGGSTTAAAQFNGPDSRIEVPAANDLQLANKDFSIAAWVRCDTPMRGVFGEVLSKFDPNSRCGFNLQVAGSTAGYSAMSDSRHIHFGIDDGYIGPWTDCGKPWQSNSLVSALVAYEGELYASIADADDPMDAARVF
;
A
#
# COMPACT_ATOMS: atom_id res chain seq x y z
N MET A 1 18.36 -20.95 14.57
CA MET A 1 17.35 -20.75 13.51
C MET A 1 16.12 -20.15 14.16
N THR A 2 15.73 -18.94 13.78
CA THR A 2 14.50 -18.30 14.24
C THR A 2 13.31 -19.08 13.69
N LYS A 3 12.46 -19.61 14.56
CA LYS A 3 11.27 -20.35 14.16
C LYS A 3 10.20 -19.34 13.73
N HIS A 4 9.97 -19.22 12.43
CA HIS A 4 8.87 -18.40 11.90
C HIS A 4 7.54 -19.09 12.25
N GLN A 5 6.67 -18.36 12.95
CA GLN A 5 5.35 -18.83 13.34
C GLN A 5 4.31 -18.18 12.42
N LEU A 6 3.45 -18.99 11.80
CA LEU A 6 2.31 -18.49 11.06
C LEU A 6 1.32 -17.89 12.07
N MET A 7 1.15 -16.58 12.02
CA MET A 7 0.33 -15.85 13.00
C MET A 7 -1.17 -16.00 12.72
N GLY A 8 -1.56 -16.04 11.44
CA GLY A 8 -2.94 -16.28 11.03
C GLY A 8 -3.01 -16.72 9.58
N HIS A 9 -4.02 -17.51 9.25
CA HIS A 9 -4.28 -17.98 7.89
C HIS A 9 -5.78 -18.04 7.67
N TRP A 10 -6.26 -17.18 6.76
CA TRP A 10 -7.66 -17.12 6.36
C TRP A 10 -7.79 -17.67 4.95
N PRO A 11 -8.29 -18.91 4.77
CA PRO A 11 -8.46 -19.48 3.43
C PRO A 11 -9.56 -18.79 2.62
N LEU A 12 -10.49 -18.10 3.29
CA LEU A 12 -11.62 -17.37 2.70
C LEU A 12 -12.53 -18.21 1.80
N GLN A 13 -12.68 -19.49 2.16
CA GLN A 13 -13.50 -20.43 1.38
C GLN A 13 -14.99 -20.27 1.68
N GLU A 14 -15.38 -20.41 2.94
CA GLU A 14 -16.80 -20.35 3.35
C GLU A 14 -17.07 -19.30 4.42
N ASN A 15 -16.01 -18.83 5.08
CA ASN A 15 -16.07 -17.87 6.17
C ASN A 15 -14.70 -17.18 6.35
N ALA A 16 -14.63 -16.27 7.31
CA ALA A 16 -13.42 -15.55 7.67
C ALA A 16 -12.68 -16.17 8.88
N SER A 17 -12.72 -17.49 9.06
CA SER A 17 -12.02 -18.15 10.18
C SER A 17 -10.53 -18.25 9.92
N ASP A 18 -9.73 -17.89 10.92
CA ASP A 18 -8.32 -18.26 10.99
C ASP A 18 -8.17 -19.76 11.29
N VAL A 19 -7.50 -20.50 10.40
CA VAL A 19 -7.25 -21.95 10.54
C VAL A 19 -5.86 -22.27 11.12
N ALA A 20 -4.98 -21.27 11.21
CA ALA A 20 -3.65 -21.43 11.81
C ALA A 20 -3.65 -21.06 13.31
N GLY A 21 -4.59 -20.23 13.74
CA GLY A 21 -4.65 -19.71 15.10
C GLY A 21 -6.08 -19.42 15.57
N LYS A 22 -6.22 -18.31 16.30
CA LYS A 22 -7.46 -17.89 16.98
C LYS A 22 -7.96 -16.53 16.49
N HIS A 23 -7.37 -15.98 15.44
CA HIS A 23 -7.67 -14.63 14.93
C HIS A 23 -8.82 -14.67 13.93
N HIS A 24 -9.95 -15.25 14.32
CA HIS A 24 -11.11 -15.31 13.44
C HIS A 24 -11.60 -13.89 13.08
N GLY A 25 -11.85 -13.68 11.80
CA GLY A 25 -12.40 -12.44 11.27
C GLY A 25 -13.93 -12.43 11.31
N VAL A 26 -14.49 -11.24 11.36
CA VAL A 26 -15.91 -10.95 11.21
C VAL A 26 -16.12 -10.34 9.84
N ALA A 27 -16.87 -11.03 8.98
CA ALA A 27 -17.18 -10.56 7.64
C ALA A 27 -18.33 -9.54 7.67
N HIS A 28 -18.11 -8.37 7.06
CA HIS A 28 -19.11 -7.32 6.89
C HIS A 28 -19.31 -7.10 5.39
N GLN A 29 -20.53 -7.33 4.88
CA GLN A 29 -20.87 -7.13 3.47
C GLN A 29 -19.94 -7.87 2.48
N VAL A 30 -19.41 -9.02 2.91
CA VAL A 30 -18.56 -9.91 2.07
C VAL A 30 -19.39 -11.12 1.65
N THR A 31 -19.25 -11.50 0.38
CA THR A 31 -19.84 -12.73 -0.17
C THR A 31 -18.74 -13.73 -0.47
N PHE A 32 -18.91 -14.99 -0.07
CA PHE A 32 -17.99 -16.06 -0.43
C PHE A 32 -18.42 -16.70 -1.76
N VAL A 33 -17.50 -16.74 -2.72
CA VAL A 33 -17.74 -17.12 -4.12
C VAL A 33 -16.72 -18.13 -4.61
N ASP A 34 -16.95 -18.74 -5.77
CA ASP A 34 -15.98 -19.65 -6.37
C ASP A 34 -14.64 -18.96 -6.68
N GLY A 35 -13.56 -19.69 -6.44
CA GLY A 35 -12.20 -19.23 -6.71
C GLY A 35 -11.86 -19.21 -8.21
N PRO A 36 -10.68 -18.69 -8.59
CA PRO A 36 -10.22 -18.74 -9.97
C PRO A 36 -10.19 -20.17 -10.53
N GLY A 37 -10.63 -20.34 -11.79
CA GLY A 37 -10.51 -21.60 -12.53
C GLY A 37 -11.54 -22.69 -12.20
N GLY A 38 -12.65 -22.35 -11.52
CA GLY A 38 -13.66 -23.35 -11.11
C GLY A 38 -13.19 -24.28 -9.99
N SER A 39 -12.10 -23.90 -9.31
CA SER A 39 -11.62 -24.59 -8.11
C SER A 39 -12.56 -24.33 -6.94
N THR A 40 -12.87 -25.38 -6.17
CA THR A 40 -13.66 -25.29 -4.93
C THR A 40 -12.93 -24.58 -3.78
N THR A 41 -11.70 -24.12 -4.00
CA THR A 41 -11.03 -23.16 -3.11
C THR A 41 -11.69 -21.80 -3.25
N ALA A 42 -12.82 -21.64 -2.56
CA ALA A 42 -13.64 -20.44 -2.59
C ALA A 42 -12.88 -19.20 -2.08
N ALA A 43 -13.34 -18.02 -2.49
CA ALA A 43 -12.72 -16.72 -2.27
C ALA A 43 -13.73 -15.74 -1.64
N ALA A 44 -13.25 -14.75 -0.91
CA ALA A 44 -14.06 -13.61 -0.48
C ALA A 44 -14.17 -12.56 -1.60
N GLN A 45 -15.39 -12.19 -1.97
CA GLN A 45 -15.68 -11.06 -2.83
C GLN A 45 -16.01 -9.83 -1.98
N PHE A 46 -15.26 -8.76 -2.25
CA PHE A 46 -15.43 -7.43 -1.65
C PHE A 46 -16.13 -6.53 -2.68
N ASN A 47 -17.20 -5.84 -2.27
CA ASN A 47 -18.03 -5.01 -3.13
C ASN A 47 -17.64 -3.52 -3.12
N GLY A 48 -16.58 -3.16 -2.40
CA GLY A 48 -16.07 -1.80 -2.29
C GLY A 48 -16.10 -1.26 -0.86
N PRO A 49 -16.47 0.02 -0.65
CA PRO A 49 -16.21 0.74 0.61
C PRO A 49 -16.79 0.11 1.89
N ASP A 50 -17.92 -0.58 1.79
CA ASP A 50 -18.62 -1.12 2.96
C ASP A 50 -18.27 -2.59 3.26
N SER A 51 -17.55 -3.25 2.34
CA SER A 51 -17.11 -4.63 2.51
C SER A 51 -15.75 -4.73 3.20
N ARG A 52 -15.69 -5.48 4.29
CA ARG A 52 -14.43 -5.77 4.98
C ARG A 52 -14.50 -7.07 5.76
N ILE A 53 -13.35 -7.63 6.08
CA ILE A 53 -13.20 -8.64 7.12
C ILE A 53 -12.45 -7.98 8.26
N GLU A 54 -13.08 -7.91 9.43
CA GLU A 54 -12.51 -7.31 10.62
C GLU A 54 -11.97 -8.38 11.55
N VAL A 55 -10.66 -8.38 11.79
CA VAL A 55 -10.03 -9.26 12.78
C VAL A 55 -9.93 -8.49 14.10
N PRO A 56 -10.53 -8.96 15.20
CA PRO A 56 -10.45 -8.29 16.49
C PRO A 56 -9.01 -8.06 16.93
N ALA A 57 -8.76 -6.91 17.56
CA ALA A 57 -7.43 -6.56 18.06
C ALA A 57 -6.94 -7.63 19.06
N ALA A 58 -5.69 -8.05 18.88
CA ALA A 58 -5.02 -9.01 19.75
C ALA A 58 -3.56 -8.60 19.97
N ASN A 59 -3.02 -8.90 21.15
CA ASN A 59 -1.67 -8.47 21.56
C ASN A 59 -0.56 -9.12 20.70
N ASP A 60 -0.74 -10.37 20.30
CA ASP A 60 0.15 -11.11 19.41
C ASP A 60 0.13 -10.56 17.97
N LEU A 61 -0.95 -9.90 17.55
CA LEU A 61 -1.02 -9.16 16.29
C LEU A 61 -0.41 -7.75 16.37
N GLN A 62 0.06 -7.28 17.54
CA GLN A 62 0.80 -6.01 17.64
C GLN A 62 2.27 -6.26 17.25
N LEU A 63 2.56 -6.07 15.96
CA LEU A 63 3.87 -6.42 15.38
C LEU A 63 5.00 -5.50 15.89
N ALA A 64 4.69 -4.25 16.24
CA ALA A 64 5.66 -3.25 16.70
C ALA A 64 6.89 -3.21 15.77
N ASN A 65 8.09 -3.42 16.30
CA ASN A 65 9.36 -3.43 15.58
C ASN A 65 9.85 -4.83 15.17
N LYS A 66 8.95 -5.83 15.14
CA LYS A 66 9.30 -7.20 14.75
C LYS A 66 9.24 -7.36 13.24
N ASP A 67 10.12 -8.20 12.71
CA ASP A 67 10.03 -8.66 11.32
C ASP A 67 8.75 -9.48 11.12
N PHE A 68 8.08 -9.26 9.98
CA PHE A 68 6.89 -10.01 9.59
C PHE A 68 6.84 -10.20 8.08
N SER A 69 5.94 -11.07 7.65
CA SER A 69 5.63 -11.27 6.23
C SER A 69 4.14 -11.47 6.05
N ILE A 70 3.63 -11.00 4.92
CA ILE A 70 2.23 -11.14 4.52
C ILE A 70 2.22 -11.81 3.15
N ALA A 71 1.31 -12.78 2.96
CA ALA A 71 1.05 -13.40 1.67
C ALA A 71 -0.45 -13.41 1.41
N ALA A 72 -0.86 -12.99 0.22
CA ALA A 72 -2.26 -12.96 -0.19
C ALA A 72 -2.39 -13.23 -1.69
N TRP A 73 -3.50 -13.86 -2.08
CA TRP A 73 -3.93 -13.97 -3.47
C TRP A 73 -5.05 -12.97 -3.70
N VAL A 74 -4.88 -12.07 -4.68
CA VAL A 74 -5.84 -10.99 -4.95
C VAL A 74 -6.21 -11.00 -6.43
N ARG A 75 -7.50 -10.91 -6.72
CA ARG A 75 -8.03 -10.75 -8.08
C ARG A 75 -8.80 -9.44 -8.16
N CYS A 76 -8.26 -8.48 -8.91
CA CYS A 76 -8.95 -7.23 -9.21
C CYS A 76 -9.77 -7.36 -10.49
N ASP A 77 -10.93 -6.70 -10.54
CA ASP A 77 -11.72 -6.61 -11.76
C ASP A 77 -10.93 -5.94 -12.89
N THR A 78 -11.15 -6.43 -14.11
CA THR A 78 -10.50 -5.92 -15.31
C THR A 78 -11.57 -5.49 -16.33
N PRO A 79 -11.51 -4.25 -16.87
CA PRO A 79 -10.50 -3.23 -16.61
C PRO A 79 -10.63 -2.60 -15.21
N MET A 80 -9.51 -2.17 -14.63
CA MET A 80 -9.51 -1.39 -13.41
C MET A 80 -10.21 -0.05 -13.65
N ARG A 81 -11.27 0.25 -12.88
CA ARG A 81 -12.02 1.50 -12.95
C ARG A 81 -11.97 2.21 -11.60
N GLY A 82 -10.80 2.75 -11.25
CA GLY A 82 -10.56 3.44 -9.99
C GLY A 82 -9.70 2.65 -9.00
N VAL A 83 -9.75 3.08 -7.74
CA VAL A 83 -8.97 2.50 -6.62
C VAL A 83 -9.75 1.34 -6.01
N PHE A 84 -9.14 0.16 -5.89
CA PHE A 84 -9.77 -1.03 -5.32
C PHE A 84 -9.78 -1.05 -3.79
N GLY A 85 -8.95 -0.21 -3.18
CA GLY A 85 -8.80 -0.11 -1.73
C GLY A 85 -7.68 -1.00 -1.18
N GLU A 86 -7.74 -1.25 0.13
CA GLU A 86 -6.72 -1.98 0.87
C GLU A 86 -6.97 -3.50 0.83
N VAL A 87 -5.91 -4.25 0.61
CA VAL A 87 -5.88 -5.72 0.80
C VAL A 87 -5.80 -6.05 2.28
N LEU A 88 -5.02 -5.28 3.03
CA LEU A 88 -4.85 -5.44 4.47
C LEU A 88 -4.53 -4.08 5.10
N SER A 89 -5.20 -3.78 6.20
CA SER A 89 -4.95 -2.60 7.01
C SER A 89 -4.73 -3.00 8.46
N LYS A 90 -3.62 -2.56 9.03
CA LYS A 90 -3.37 -2.58 10.47
C LYS A 90 -2.82 -1.23 10.88
N PHE A 91 -3.65 -0.20 10.70
CA PHE A 91 -3.33 1.18 10.96
C PHE A 91 -4.30 1.77 11.98
N ASP A 92 -3.78 2.41 13.02
CA ASP A 92 -4.58 3.21 13.96
C ASP A 92 -4.54 4.69 13.55
N PRO A 93 -5.66 5.26 13.09
CA PRO A 93 -5.70 6.65 12.64
C PRO A 93 -5.48 7.67 13.76
N ASN A 94 -5.71 7.30 15.03
CA ASN A 94 -5.52 8.22 16.15
C ASN A 94 -4.04 8.41 16.48
N SER A 95 -3.30 7.31 16.62
CA SER A 95 -1.85 7.34 16.83
C SER A 95 -1.06 7.53 15.54
N ARG A 96 -1.71 7.40 14.37
CA ARG A 96 -1.09 7.37 13.05
C ARG A 96 0.00 6.31 12.91
N CYS A 97 -0.17 5.18 13.59
CA CYS A 97 0.81 4.11 13.66
C CYS A 97 0.25 2.84 13.03
N GLY A 98 1.07 2.16 12.23
CA GLY A 98 0.74 0.87 11.65
C GLY A 98 1.13 0.76 10.19
N PHE A 99 0.50 -0.15 9.46
CA PHE A 99 0.80 -0.38 8.05
C PHE A 99 -0.46 -0.64 7.23
N ASN A 100 -0.32 -0.42 5.92
CA ASN A 100 -1.31 -0.76 4.91
C ASN A 100 -0.66 -1.52 3.75
N LEU A 101 -1.45 -2.36 3.10
CA LEU A 101 -1.13 -3.01 1.84
C LEU A 101 -2.32 -2.81 0.92
N GLN A 102 -2.10 -2.18 -0.23
CA GLN A 102 -3.19 -1.84 -1.17
C GLN A 102 -2.83 -2.17 -2.61
N VAL A 103 -3.86 -2.44 -3.43
CA VAL A 103 -3.74 -2.43 -4.89
C VAL A 103 -4.18 -1.07 -5.39
N ALA A 104 -3.23 -0.32 -5.92
CA ALA A 104 -3.44 1.02 -6.44
C ALA A 104 -3.47 1.01 -7.97
N GLY A 105 -4.07 2.07 -8.50
CA GLY A 105 -4.05 2.41 -9.90
C GLY A 105 -4.45 3.87 -10.08
N SER A 106 -3.66 4.59 -10.84
CA SER A 106 -3.84 5.97 -11.23
C SER A 106 -3.54 6.11 -12.71
N THR A 107 -4.15 7.12 -13.32
CA THR A 107 -3.80 7.51 -14.68
C THR A 107 -2.45 8.19 -14.67
N ALA A 108 -1.63 7.96 -15.71
CA ALA A 108 -0.41 8.74 -15.93
C ALA A 108 -0.72 10.24 -15.87
N GLY A 109 -0.12 10.95 -14.92
CA GLY A 109 -0.04 12.41 -14.93
C GLY A 109 0.97 12.91 -15.98
N TYR A 110 1.15 14.23 -16.08
CA TYR A 110 2.03 14.87 -17.08
C TYR A 110 3.45 14.29 -17.18
N SER A 111 3.99 13.77 -16.07
CA SER A 111 5.36 13.21 -16.00
C SER A 111 5.42 11.88 -15.25
N ALA A 112 4.28 11.20 -15.05
CA ALA A 112 4.21 9.98 -14.23
C ALA A 112 3.84 8.76 -15.06
N MET A 113 4.38 7.60 -14.69
CA MET A 113 3.93 6.32 -15.23
C MET A 113 2.50 6.05 -14.75
N SER A 114 1.66 5.50 -15.64
CA SER A 114 0.40 4.87 -15.21
C SER A 114 0.75 3.64 -14.38
N ASP A 115 0.22 3.56 -13.17
CA ASP A 115 0.50 2.50 -12.19
C ASP A 115 -0.68 1.50 -12.08
N SER A 116 -1.33 1.20 -13.21
CA SER A 116 -2.44 0.24 -13.25
C SER A 116 -2.01 -1.14 -12.71
N ARG A 117 -2.51 -1.51 -11.51
CA ARG A 117 -2.19 -2.72 -10.72
C ARG A 117 -0.83 -2.68 -10.01
N HIS A 118 -0.48 -1.54 -9.42
CA HIS A 118 0.67 -1.49 -8.50
C HIS A 118 0.28 -1.92 -7.08
N ILE A 119 1.24 -2.53 -6.39
CA ILE A 119 1.12 -2.85 -4.98
C ILE A 119 1.83 -1.76 -4.20
N HIS A 120 1.11 -1.07 -3.31
CA HIS A 120 1.70 -0.11 -2.38
C HIS A 120 1.69 -0.71 -0.98
N PHE A 121 2.82 -0.58 -0.29
CA PHE A 121 2.98 -0.95 1.10
C PHE A 121 3.49 0.27 1.87
N GLY A 122 2.70 0.73 2.84
CA GLY A 122 3.04 1.87 3.69
C GLY A 122 3.18 1.44 5.14
N ILE A 123 4.16 2.00 5.84
CA ILE A 123 4.33 1.87 7.29
C ILE A 123 4.56 3.27 7.88
N ASP A 124 3.87 3.58 8.97
CA ASP A 124 4.01 4.83 9.73
C ASP A 124 4.14 4.44 11.22
N ASP A 125 5.05 5.07 11.95
CA ASP A 125 5.21 4.86 13.40
C ASP A 125 4.54 5.97 14.24
N GLY A 126 3.89 6.93 13.57
CA GLY A 126 3.25 8.09 14.19
C GLY A 126 4.25 9.14 14.69
N TYR A 127 5.54 9.01 14.40
CA TYR A 127 6.56 9.93 14.87
C TYR A 127 6.44 11.30 14.18
N ILE A 128 6.19 12.32 15.00
CA ILE A 128 6.22 13.72 14.57
C ILE A 128 7.52 14.33 15.09
N GLY A 129 8.52 14.36 14.22
CA GLY A 129 9.78 15.07 14.47
C GLY A 129 9.66 16.59 14.28
N PRO A 130 10.67 17.36 14.70
CA PRO A 130 10.76 18.75 14.29
C PRO A 130 10.88 18.84 12.76
N TRP A 131 10.32 19.90 12.18
CA TRP A 131 10.57 20.23 10.78
C TRP A 131 12.08 20.39 10.56
N THR A 132 12.61 19.59 9.63
CA THR A 132 13.99 19.73 9.18
C THR A 132 13.96 20.35 7.79
N ASP A 133 14.58 21.51 7.64
CA ASP A 133 14.73 22.14 6.32
C ASP A 133 15.82 21.38 5.54
N CYS A 134 15.41 20.58 4.56
CA CYS A 134 16.31 19.87 3.65
C CYS A 134 16.81 20.76 2.50
N GLY A 135 16.49 22.05 2.51
CA GLY A 135 16.81 23.00 1.46
C GLY A 135 15.92 22.84 0.24
N LYS A 136 16.31 23.53 -0.83
CA LYS A 136 15.71 23.46 -2.16
C LYS A 136 16.72 22.82 -3.13
N PRO A 137 16.29 21.98 -4.08
CA PRO A 137 17.20 21.37 -5.06
C PRO A 137 18.08 22.39 -5.79
N TRP A 138 17.56 23.61 -6.04
CA TRP A 138 18.32 24.72 -6.62
C TRP A 138 17.78 26.09 -6.20
N GLN A 139 18.63 27.13 -6.18
CA GLN A 139 18.27 28.43 -5.61
C GLN A 139 17.18 29.19 -6.39
N SER A 140 17.18 29.13 -7.72
CA SER A 140 16.16 29.78 -8.55
C SER A 140 14.97 28.88 -8.89
N ASN A 141 14.93 27.64 -8.38
CA ASN A 141 13.86 26.71 -8.73
C ASN A 141 12.57 27.03 -7.93
N SER A 142 11.64 27.73 -8.57
CA SER A 142 10.30 28.03 -8.06
C SER A 142 9.34 26.85 -8.19
N LEU A 143 9.59 25.93 -9.13
CA LEU A 143 8.72 24.81 -9.46
C LEU A 143 9.52 23.62 -10.00
N VAL A 144 9.61 22.55 -9.20
CA VAL A 144 10.05 21.23 -9.66
C VAL A 144 8.89 20.55 -10.38
N SER A 145 8.97 20.42 -11.70
CA SER A 145 7.91 19.81 -12.53
C SER A 145 8.08 18.30 -12.74
N ALA A 146 9.27 17.77 -12.48
CA ALA A 146 9.61 16.36 -12.59
C ALA A 146 10.84 16.01 -11.73
N LEU A 147 10.95 14.72 -11.38
CA LEU A 147 12.13 14.12 -10.78
C LEU A 147 12.54 12.90 -11.62
N VAL A 148 13.84 12.66 -11.81
CA VAL A 148 14.35 11.47 -12.49
C VAL A 148 15.51 10.85 -11.73
N ALA A 149 15.44 9.53 -11.50
CA ALA A 149 16.58 8.77 -11.00
C ALA A 149 17.39 8.24 -12.20
N TYR A 150 18.67 8.56 -12.28
CA TYR A 150 19.56 8.09 -13.35
C TYR A 150 20.97 7.84 -12.79
N GLU A 151 21.57 6.70 -13.14
CA GLU A 151 22.90 6.28 -12.67
C GLU A 151 23.13 6.34 -11.13
N GLY A 152 22.08 6.18 -10.34
CA GLY A 152 22.16 6.20 -8.87
C GLY A 152 21.96 7.58 -8.24
N GLU A 153 21.81 8.62 -9.07
CA GLU A 153 21.57 9.99 -8.63
C GLU A 153 20.10 10.40 -8.87
N LEU A 154 19.58 11.35 -8.08
CA LEU A 154 18.22 11.87 -8.19
C LEU A 154 18.24 13.32 -8.65
N TYR A 155 17.67 13.54 -9.82
CA TYR A 155 17.67 14.82 -10.50
C TYR A 155 16.31 15.51 -10.45
N ALA A 156 16.31 16.84 -10.36
CA ALA A 156 15.10 17.67 -10.35
C ALA A 156 15.06 18.65 -11.53
N SER A 157 13.93 18.74 -12.23
CA SER A 157 13.76 19.70 -13.32
C SER A 157 13.58 21.14 -12.81
N ILE A 158 13.91 22.10 -13.67
CA ILE A 158 13.62 23.53 -13.46
C ILE A 158 12.82 24.03 -14.67
N ALA A 159 11.60 24.52 -14.45
CA ALA A 159 10.74 25.02 -15.52
C ALA A 159 10.92 26.53 -15.80
N ASP A 160 11.30 27.31 -14.78
CA ASP A 160 11.24 28.78 -14.81
C ASP A 160 12.59 29.42 -14.39
N ALA A 161 13.72 28.90 -14.86
CA ALA A 161 15.01 29.50 -14.53
C ALA A 161 15.18 30.88 -15.19
N ASP A 162 15.70 31.86 -14.45
CA ASP A 162 16.00 33.20 -14.96
C ASP A 162 17.05 33.19 -16.10
N ASP A 163 18.05 32.32 -15.99
CA ASP A 163 19.01 32.02 -17.06
C ASP A 163 18.57 30.73 -17.80
N PRO A 164 18.35 30.78 -19.14
CA PRO A 164 18.02 29.60 -19.93
C PRO A 164 19.03 28.44 -19.78
N MET A 165 20.30 28.74 -19.44
CA MET A 165 21.34 27.73 -19.23
C MET A 165 21.21 26.98 -17.88
N ASP A 166 20.37 27.49 -16.98
CA ASP A 166 20.03 26.85 -15.71
C ASP A 166 18.76 25.99 -15.82
N ALA A 167 17.90 26.24 -16.82
CA ALA A 167 16.64 25.51 -17.03
C ALA A 167 16.83 24.03 -17.48
N ALA A 168 18.03 23.66 -17.92
CA ALA A 168 18.34 22.32 -18.43
C ALA A 168 19.26 21.52 -17.49
N ARG A 169 19.38 21.91 -16.22
CA ARG A 169 20.27 21.23 -15.27
C ARG A 169 19.54 20.17 -14.46
N VAL A 170 20.19 19.03 -14.42
CA VAL A 170 19.81 17.76 -13.82
C VAL A 170 20.89 17.63 -12.73
N PHE A 171 20.55 17.93 -11.46
CA PHE A 171 21.46 17.88 -10.30
C PHE A 171 21.61 16.51 -9.65
#